data_AF-A0A536L6A4-F1
#
_entry.id   AF-A0A536L6A4-F1
#
_cell.length_a   1.000
_cell.length_b   1.000
_cell.length_c   1.000
_cell.angle_alpha   90.00
_cell.angle_beta   90.00
_cell.angle_gamma   90.00
#
_symmetry.space_group_name_H-M   'P 1'
#
loop_
_entity.id
_entity.type
_entity.pdbx_description
1 polymer ?
#
loop_
_entity_poly.entity_id
_entity_poly.type
_entity_poly.pdbx_seq_one_letter_code
_entity_poly.pdbx_strand_id
1 'polypeptide(L)'
;MIQAQLAADALARVYPEHEFVLAPLTTHGDRHPSMRLSDSPREGVFVKELEQALLDGRAELAVHSAKDLPTLATPGLGLAAFLPRGDARDALIARHGGTLSELPPGSRIGTGSPRRAAQIAAVRPDLRIVEIRGNVDTRLRRLAEGMVDGLILAVAGLERLDRLGEAHELLPFDVMLPAPGQGALVLQTLDGGEAGRLAAAVDDGPTRRAVEAERALLRRLGGGCLSALGAYALADGDDLTLQAVVLDASGRTAVRAGARGRDDAGVVNDVVTRLEAQGAAHLLERPGEALAGLRIMVTRADHQATGLANALRALGADAIVCPVIAIEPIAVDPALVHDLGRYDWLVLTSANGVDRLGEILREANRDFPAHIKVAAIGPETAARAEEAGMTPALVPSRFIAEELAQALAAAMTPGARILLARAAGSRDVLPDQLRARGARVDVVETYRAVPPADLRPRLAACLIGVDVITFTSSSTVRHFVGAMPEPPSDRVKIACIGPIAAQTARDLGLRVDIIAQEYTTRGLVDAIVRSRTPIPA
;
A
#
# COMPACT_ATOMS: atom_id res chain seq x y z
N MET A 1 -14.84 -1.18 -15.27
CA MET A 1 -16.18 -1.58 -15.76
C MET A 1 -16.12 -2.71 -16.79
N ILE A 2 -15.57 -2.53 -17.99
CA ILE A 2 -15.55 -3.62 -19.00
C ILE A 2 -14.95 -4.93 -18.47
N GLN A 3 -13.84 -4.85 -17.73
CA GLN A 3 -13.22 -6.04 -17.12
C GLN A 3 -14.15 -6.76 -16.13
N ALA A 4 -14.96 -6.00 -15.37
CA ALA A 4 -15.94 -6.57 -14.45
C ALA A 4 -17.09 -7.22 -15.22
N GLN A 5 -17.53 -6.63 -16.33
CA GLN A 5 -18.52 -7.24 -17.23
C GLN A 5 -18.00 -8.56 -17.81
N LEU A 6 -16.75 -8.62 -18.28
CA LEU A 6 -16.15 -9.86 -18.80
C LEU A 6 -16.14 -10.99 -17.75
N ALA A 7 -15.87 -10.66 -16.48
CA ALA A 7 -15.95 -11.63 -15.39
C ALA A 7 -17.38 -12.06 -15.10
N ALA A 8 -18.32 -11.10 -15.04
CA ALA A 8 -19.74 -11.39 -14.85
C ALA A 8 -20.29 -12.28 -15.98
N ASP A 9 -19.97 -11.98 -17.24
CA ASP A 9 -20.38 -12.79 -18.40
C ASP A 9 -19.79 -14.20 -18.35
N ALA A 10 -18.55 -14.35 -17.88
CA ALA A 10 -17.93 -15.66 -17.70
C ALA A 10 -18.67 -16.48 -16.64
N LEU A 11 -18.99 -15.87 -15.50
CA LEU A 11 -19.72 -16.52 -14.42
C LEU A 11 -21.16 -16.84 -14.83
N ALA A 12 -21.87 -15.91 -15.48
CA ALA A 12 -23.25 -16.08 -15.93
C ALA A 12 -23.42 -17.20 -16.98
N ARG A 13 -22.38 -17.48 -17.79
CA ARG A 13 -22.38 -18.64 -18.69
C ARG A 13 -22.36 -19.98 -17.95
N VAL A 14 -21.72 -20.02 -16.79
CA VAL A 14 -21.62 -21.24 -15.96
C VAL A 14 -22.82 -21.36 -15.03
N TYR A 15 -23.30 -20.24 -14.51
CA TYR A 15 -24.36 -20.13 -13.51
C TYR A 15 -25.51 -19.23 -14.02
N PRO A 16 -26.29 -19.66 -15.01
CA PRO A 16 -27.37 -18.86 -15.59
C PRO A 16 -28.51 -18.55 -14.61
N GLU A 17 -28.61 -19.30 -13.51
CA GLU A 17 -29.57 -19.08 -12.42
C GLU A 17 -29.14 -17.98 -11.44
N HIS A 18 -27.89 -17.53 -11.50
CA HIS A 18 -27.35 -16.47 -10.64
C HIS A 18 -27.40 -15.10 -11.33
N GLU A 19 -27.74 -14.07 -10.56
CA GLU A 19 -27.64 -12.68 -11.00
C GLU A 19 -26.31 -12.07 -10.54
N PHE A 20 -25.51 -11.56 -11.48
CA PHE A 20 -24.22 -10.90 -11.18
C PHE A 20 -24.36 -9.39 -11.27
N VAL A 21 -24.46 -8.72 -10.12
CA VAL A 21 -24.65 -7.26 -10.03
C VAL A 21 -23.30 -6.54 -9.98
N LEU A 22 -23.06 -5.63 -10.94
CA LEU A 22 -21.86 -4.82 -10.96
C LEU A 22 -21.98 -3.61 -10.03
N ALA A 23 -21.17 -3.58 -8.97
CA ALA A 23 -21.06 -2.46 -8.05
C ALA A 23 -19.79 -1.61 -8.36
N PRO A 24 -19.89 -0.51 -9.12
CA PRO A 24 -18.73 0.33 -9.39
C PRO A 24 -18.25 1.02 -8.10
N LEU A 25 -16.97 0.80 -7.77
CA LEU A 25 -16.29 1.51 -6.69
C LEU A 25 -15.30 2.50 -7.28
N THR A 26 -15.33 3.75 -6.80
CA THR A 26 -14.36 4.76 -7.22
C THR A 26 -13.09 4.63 -6.37
N THR A 27 -11.99 4.22 -6.98
CA THR A 27 -10.71 4.06 -6.28
C THR A 27 -10.08 5.43 -5.97
N HIS A 28 -9.05 5.47 -5.12
CA HIS A 28 -8.34 6.72 -4.84
C HIS A 28 -7.62 7.25 -6.10
N GLY A 29 -7.12 6.36 -6.96
CA GLY A 29 -6.42 6.70 -8.21
C GLY A 29 -7.35 7.37 -9.23
N ASP A 30 -8.62 6.98 -9.27
CA ASP A 30 -9.63 7.59 -10.13
C ASP A 30 -9.99 9.02 -9.70
N ARG A 31 -9.90 9.31 -8.39
CA ARG A 31 -10.23 10.63 -7.82
C ARG A 31 -9.11 11.67 -7.98
N HIS A 32 -7.89 11.24 -8.31
CA HIS A 32 -6.69 12.12 -8.35
C HIS A 32 -5.88 11.94 -9.66
N PRO A 33 -6.45 12.27 -10.83
CA PRO A 33 -5.84 12.00 -12.14
C PRO A 33 -4.55 12.77 -12.46
N SER A 34 -4.21 13.81 -11.67
CA SER A 34 -3.00 14.63 -11.82
C SER A 34 -1.76 14.08 -11.10
N MET A 35 -1.89 12.98 -10.36
CA MET A 35 -0.84 12.36 -9.53
C MET A 35 0.06 11.42 -10.38
N ARG A 36 1.40 11.51 -10.25
CA ARG A 36 2.35 10.60 -10.93
C ARG A 36 2.34 9.21 -10.26
N LEU A 37 2.65 8.09 -10.96
CA LEU A 37 2.78 6.76 -10.27
C LEU A 37 3.97 6.74 -9.31
N SER A 38 5.05 7.44 -9.65
CA SER A 38 6.22 7.63 -8.79
C SER A 38 5.87 8.46 -7.54
N ASP A 39 4.93 9.39 -7.70
CA ASP A 39 4.44 10.27 -6.63
C ASP A 39 3.15 9.70 -6.00
N SER A 40 2.75 8.48 -6.41
CA SER A 40 1.48 7.87 -6.07
C SER A 40 1.54 7.28 -4.66
N PRO A 41 0.54 7.55 -3.81
CA PRO A 41 0.53 7.29 -2.40
C PRO A 41 0.60 5.86 -1.89
N ARG A 42 0.38 4.87 -2.76
CA ARG A 42 0.21 3.46 -2.38
C ARG A 42 0.76 2.54 -3.46
N GLU A 43 1.29 1.41 -3.07
CA GLU A 43 1.33 0.24 -3.95
C GLU A 43 -0.09 -0.36 -3.96
N GLY A 44 -0.69 -0.58 -5.14
CA GLY A 44 -2.07 -1.08 -5.23
C GLY A 44 -3.18 -0.04 -4.99
N VAL A 45 -2.98 1.24 -5.36
CA VAL A 45 -4.02 2.31 -5.30
C VAL A 45 -5.35 1.93 -5.98
N PHE A 46 -5.31 1.03 -6.97
CA PHE A 46 -6.50 0.56 -7.69
C PHE A 46 -7.11 -0.73 -7.09
N VAL A 47 -6.44 -1.31 -6.09
CA VAL A 47 -6.77 -2.63 -5.51
C VAL A 47 -7.32 -2.50 -4.10
N LYS A 48 -6.80 -1.58 -3.28
CA LYS A 48 -7.13 -1.51 -1.84
C LYS A 48 -8.59 -1.19 -1.55
N GLU A 49 -9.24 -0.30 -2.31
CA GLU A 49 -10.67 -0.03 -2.13
C GLU A 49 -11.56 -1.24 -2.46
N LEU A 50 -11.13 -2.06 -3.43
CA LEU A 50 -11.81 -3.30 -3.80
C LEU A 50 -11.60 -4.38 -2.73
N GLU A 51 -10.36 -4.57 -2.26
CA GLU A 51 -10.04 -5.49 -1.15
C GLU A 51 -10.84 -5.14 0.12
N GLN A 52 -10.94 -3.86 0.46
CA GLN A 52 -11.73 -3.42 1.60
C GLN A 52 -13.23 -3.70 1.39
N ALA A 53 -13.74 -3.60 0.16
CA ALA A 53 -15.13 -3.93 -0.14
C ALA A 53 -15.43 -5.42 0.09
N LEU A 54 -14.47 -6.30 -0.22
CA LEU A 54 -14.55 -7.71 0.11
C LEU A 54 -14.56 -7.95 1.62
N LEU A 55 -13.61 -7.35 2.34
CA LEU A 55 -13.46 -7.53 3.79
C LEU A 55 -14.66 -7.01 4.59
N ASP A 56 -15.25 -5.89 4.17
CA ASP A 56 -16.42 -5.29 4.83
C ASP A 56 -17.76 -5.92 4.38
N GLY A 57 -17.74 -6.90 3.47
CA GLY A 57 -18.95 -7.51 2.91
C GLY A 57 -19.78 -6.58 2.02
N ARG A 58 -19.20 -5.49 1.51
CA ARG A 58 -19.83 -4.58 0.54
C ARG A 58 -19.81 -5.14 -0.90
N ALA A 59 -18.94 -6.10 -1.15
CA ALA A 59 -18.84 -6.88 -2.37
C ALA A 59 -18.43 -8.31 -2.03
N GLU A 60 -18.85 -9.28 -2.83
CA GLU A 60 -18.49 -10.69 -2.66
C GLU A 60 -17.30 -11.10 -3.53
N LEU A 61 -17.09 -10.34 -4.62
CA LEU A 61 -16.07 -10.57 -5.62
C LEU A 61 -15.50 -9.24 -6.14
N ALA A 62 -14.19 -9.18 -6.32
CA ALA A 62 -13.49 -8.08 -6.96
C ALA A 62 -12.74 -8.56 -8.21
N VAL A 63 -12.72 -7.73 -9.25
CA VAL A 63 -12.05 -8.04 -10.52
C VAL A 63 -10.89 -7.08 -10.72
N HIS A 64 -9.70 -7.63 -10.95
CA HIS A 64 -8.47 -6.86 -11.15
C HIS A 64 -7.80 -7.23 -12.46
N SER A 65 -7.01 -6.30 -13.02
CA SER A 65 -5.92 -6.70 -13.90
C SER A 65 -4.83 -7.32 -13.04
N ALA A 66 -4.35 -8.52 -13.37
CA ALA A 66 -3.41 -9.23 -12.50
C ALA A 66 -2.07 -8.48 -12.31
N LYS A 67 -1.66 -7.65 -13.29
CA LYS A 67 -0.47 -6.79 -13.18
C LYS A 67 -0.55 -5.66 -12.16
N ASP A 68 -1.77 -5.29 -11.74
CA ASP A 68 -1.98 -4.21 -10.78
C ASP A 68 -2.07 -4.74 -9.34
N LEU A 69 -2.14 -6.07 -9.16
CA LEU A 69 -2.18 -6.69 -7.84
C LEU A 69 -0.82 -6.61 -7.14
N PRO A 70 -0.79 -6.27 -5.84
CA PRO A 70 0.42 -6.35 -5.05
C PRO A 70 0.95 -7.79 -5.00
N THR A 71 2.24 -7.92 -4.73
CA THR A 71 2.92 -9.21 -4.65
C THR A 71 2.60 -9.96 -3.36
N LEU A 72 2.40 -9.24 -2.26
CA LEU A 72 1.97 -9.80 -0.98
C LEU A 72 0.46 -10.01 -0.96
N ALA A 73 0.04 -11.14 -0.40
CA ALA A 73 -1.37 -11.41 -0.17
C ALA A 73 -1.94 -10.51 0.92
N THR A 74 -3.21 -10.16 0.78
CA THR A 74 -3.98 -9.50 1.84
C THR A 74 -4.64 -10.58 2.69
N PRO A 75 -4.39 -10.65 4.02
CA PRO A 75 -4.98 -11.67 4.87
C PRO A 75 -6.51 -11.73 4.76
N GLY A 76 -7.05 -12.94 4.69
CA GLY A 76 -8.50 -13.19 4.55
C GLY A 76 -9.03 -13.09 3.11
N LEU A 77 -8.17 -12.74 2.13
CA LEU A 77 -8.53 -12.66 0.73
C LEU A 77 -7.70 -13.64 -0.13
N GLY A 78 -8.38 -14.29 -1.07
CA GLY A 78 -7.81 -15.26 -2.00
C GLY A 78 -7.99 -14.86 -3.45
N LEU A 79 -7.04 -15.29 -4.31
CA LEU A 79 -7.17 -15.19 -5.77
C LEU A 79 -7.96 -16.39 -6.30
N ALA A 80 -9.27 -16.27 -6.27
CA ALA A 80 -10.21 -17.36 -6.52
C ALA A 80 -10.17 -17.88 -7.96
N ALA A 81 -10.01 -17.00 -8.95
CA ALA A 81 -9.92 -17.41 -10.35
C ALA A 81 -9.11 -16.44 -11.22
N PHE A 82 -8.42 -16.97 -12.22
CA PHE A 82 -7.85 -16.22 -13.33
C PHE A 82 -8.67 -16.51 -14.59
N LEU A 83 -9.11 -15.48 -15.31
CA LEU A 83 -9.77 -15.69 -16.61
C LEU A 83 -8.73 -15.95 -17.71
N PRO A 84 -9.12 -16.55 -18.85
CA PRO A 84 -8.21 -16.73 -19.99
C PRO A 84 -7.45 -15.45 -20.34
N ARG A 85 -6.12 -15.55 -20.43
CA ARG A 85 -5.23 -14.42 -20.65
C ARG A 85 -5.43 -13.82 -22.05
N GLY A 86 -5.72 -12.52 -22.12
CA GLY A 86 -5.68 -11.77 -23.37
C GLY A 86 -4.24 -11.52 -23.84
N ASP A 87 -4.06 -10.86 -24.98
CA ASP A 87 -2.73 -10.60 -25.52
C ASP A 87 -1.88 -9.74 -24.55
N ALA A 88 -0.76 -10.32 -24.12
CA ALA A 88 0.14 -9.72 -23.15
C ALA A 88 1.07 -8.67 -23.75
N ARG A 89 1.14 -8.53 -25.08
CA ARG A 89 2.01 -7.54 -25.75
C ARG A 89 1.66 -6.11 -25.36
N ASP A 90 2.63 -5.23 -25.58
CA ASP A 90 2.42 -3.79 -25.61
C ASP A 90 2.28 -3.33 -27.07
N ALA A 91 1.53 -2.27 -27.31
CA ALA A 91 1.33 -1.67 -28.63
C ALA A 91 1.85 -0.22 -28.66
N LEU A 92 2.46 0.14 -29.79
CA LEU A 92 2.76 1.51 -30.15
C LEU A 92 1.55 2.13 -30.87
N ILE A 93 1.19 3.33 -30.46
CA ILE A 93 0.24 4.20 -31.17
C ILE A 93 1.01 5.45 -31.56
N ALA A 94 1.41 5.54 -32.82
CA ALA A 94 2.17 6.66 -33.36
C ALA A 94 1.25 7.76 -33.89
N ARG A 95 1.54 9.02 -33.60
CA ARG A 95 0.69 10.16 -34.01
C ARG A 95 0.60 10.30 -35.53
N HIS A 96 1.69 10.03 -36.23
CA HIS A 96 1.82 10.15 -37.68
C HIS A 96 1.91 8.78 -38.38
N GLY A 97 1.56 7.72 -37.68
CA GLY A 97 1.76 6.34 -38.12
C GLY A 97 3.22 5.87 -38.06
N GLY A 98 3.43 4.65 -38.52
CA GLY A 98 4.74 3.98 -38.52
C GLY A 98 5.01 3.11 -37.29
N THR A 99 6.11 2.39 -37.37
CA THR A 99 6.64 1.48 -36.35
C THR A 99 7.64 2.19 -35.43
N LEU A 100 7.98 1.55 -34.31
CA LEU A 100 8.94 2.03 -33.32
C LEU A 100 10.30 2.31 -33.93
N SER A 101 10.73 1.56 -34.96
CA SER A 101 12.00 1.77 -35.66
C SER A 101 11.96 2.96 -36.63
N GLU A 102 10.79 3.31 -37.16
CA GLU A 102 10.60 4.39 -38.14
C GLU A 102 10.42 5.77 -37.50
N LEU A 103 10.16 5.84 -36.19
CA LEU A 103 10.01 7.11 -35.51
C LEU A 103 11.29 7.97 -35.62
N PRO A 104 11.17 9.28 -35.95
CA PRO A 104 12.33 10.17 -36.07
C PRO A 104 13.14 10.25 -34.76
N PRO A 105 14.47 10.45 -34.84
CA PRO A 105 15.29 10.71 -33.65
C PRO A 105 14.77 11.90 -32.83
N GLY A 106 14.78 11.74 -31.51
CA GLY A 106 14.24 12.74 -30.57
C GLY A 106 12.72 12.73 -30.40
N SER A 107 11.99 11.85 -31.10
CA SER A 107 10.52 11.72 -30.93
C SER A 107 10.16 11.40 -29.49
N ARG A 108 9.04 11.96 -29.03
CA ARG A 108 8.55 11.86 -27.65
C ARG A 108 7.61 10.68 -27.48
N ILE A 109 7.97 9.72 -26.65
CA ILE A 109 7.14 8.55 -26.34
C ILE A 109 6.47 8.70 -24.98
N GLY A 110 5.15 8.72 -24.98
CA GLY A 110 4.32 8.80 -23.79
C GLY A 110 4.16 7.44 -23.09
N THR A 111 4.73 7.32 -21.88
CA THR A 111 4.47 6.18 -20.99
C THR A 111 4.70 6.57 -19.54
N GLY A 112 3.85 6.05 -18.65
CA GLY A 112 4.02 6.20 -17.20
C GLY A 112 4.61 4.96 -16.51
N SER A 113 5.06 3.96 -17.28
CA SER A 113 5.63 2.70 -16.76
C SER A 113 7.16 2.75 -16.83
N PRO A 114 7.87 2.60 -15.68
CA PRO A 114 9.33 2.50 -15.67
C PRO A 114 9.86 1.35 -16.52
N ARG A 115 9.20 0.18 -16.48
CA ARG A 115 9.48 -0.97 -17.36
C ARG A 115 9.47 -0.59 -18.84
N ARG A 116 8.42 0.09 -19.32
CA ARG A 116 8.32 0.47 -20.73
C ARG A 116 9.36 1.51 -21.10
N ALA A 117 9.55 2.51 -20.24
CA ALA A 117 10.54 3.57 -20.43
C ALA A 117 11.94 2.99 -20.60
N ALA A 118 12.37 2.13 -19.67
CA ALA A 118 13.69 1.51 -19.69
C ALA A 118 13.89 0.60 -20.92
N GLN A 119 12.89 -0.22 -21.29
CA GLN A 119 13.01 -1.09 -22.46
C GLN A 119 13.05 -0.32 -23.78
N ILE A 120 12.32 0.79 -23.91
CA ILE A 120 12.42 1.66 -25.08
C ILE A 120 13.79 2.33 -25.13
N ALA A 121 14.27 2.87 -24.01
CA ALA A 121 15.59 3.49 -23.94
C ALA A 121 16.72 2.51 -24.29
N ALA A 122 16.54 1.22 -23.98
CA ALA A 122 17.50 0.18 -24.34
C ALA A 122 17.58 -0.09 -25.86
N VAL A 123 16.46 -0.02 -26.59
CA VAL A 123 16.41 -0.35 -28.03
C VAL A 123 16.47 0.89 -28.94
N ARG A 124 16.03 2.05 -28.44
CA ARG A 124 15.95 3.33 -29.14
C ARG A 124 16.39 4.47 -28.21
N PRO A 125 17.68 4.55 -27.85
CA PRO A 125 18.21 5.54 -26.90
C PRO A 125 18.11 6.99 -27.39
N ASP A 126 17.81 7.19 -28.67
CA ASP A 126 17.59 8.48 -29.32
C ASP A 126 16.16 9.03 -29.11
N LEU A 127 15.22 8.21 -28.63
CA LEU A 127 13.85 8.62 -28.32
C LEU A 127 13.76 9.26 -26.93
N ARG A 128 12.83 10.20 -26.76
CA ARG A 128 12.62 10.90 -25.48
C ARG A 128 11.40 10.35 -24.77
N ILE A 129 11.57 9.76 -23.60
CA ILE A 129 10.44 9.31 -22.78
C ILE A 129 9.78 10.51 -22.12
N VAL A 130 8.46 10.63 -22.28
CA VAL A 130 7.61 11.63 -21.64
C VAL A 130 6.61 10.91 -20.75
N GLU A 131 6.55 11.31 -19.48
CA GLU A 131 5.61 10.70 -18.56
C GLU A 131 4.17 11.12 -18.90
N ILE A 132 3.28 10.13 -19.12
CA ILE A 132 1.86 10.37 -19.37
C ILE A 132 1.00 9.53 -18.41
N ARG A 133 -0.06 10.18 -17.89
CA ARG A 133 -1.04 9.64 -16.94
C ARG A 133 -2.47 9.81 -17.46
N GLY A 134 -3.41 9.23 -16.73
CA GLY A 134 -4.82 9.16 -17.09
C GLY A 134 -5.21 7.82 -17.69
N ASN A 135 -6.52 7.62 -17.84
CA ASN A 135 -7.11 6.49 -18.55
C ASN A 135 -6.76 6.51 -20.05
N VAL A 136 -7.08 5.44 -20.77
CA VAL A 136 -6.75 5.28 -22.20
C VAL A 136 -7.21 6.49 -23.03
N ASP A 137 -8.42 6.99 -22.81
CA ASP A 137 -8.97 8.13 -23.55
C ASP A 137 -8.19 9.42 -23.32
N THR A 138 -7.80 9.69 -22.06
CA THR A 138 -6.99 10.87 -21.73
C THR A 138 -5.63 10.80 -22.39
N ARG A 139 -5.02 9.61 -22.46
CA ARG A 139 -3.72 9.43 -23.12
C ARG A 139 -3.84 9.66 -24.62
N LEU A 140 -4.85 9.09 -25.25
CA LEU A 140 -5.06 9.21 -26.70
C LEU A 140 -5.40 10.65 -27.11
N ARG A 141 -6.14 11.38 -26.27
CA ARG A 141 -6.32 12.82 -26.46
C ARG A 141 -4.99 13.59 -26.41
N ARG A 142 -4.12 13.32 -25.44
CA ARG A 142 -2.79 13.96 -25.35
C ARG A 142 -1.90 13.66 -26.56
N LEU A 143 -2.01 12.47 -27.14
CA LEU A 143 -1.34 12.11 -28.39
C LEU A 143 -1.89 12.96 -29.57
N ALA A 144 -3.22 13.05 -29.71
CA ALA A 144 -3.85 13.84 -30.76
C ALA A 144 -3.46 15.33 -30.67
N GLU A 145 -3.44 15.88 -29.46
CA GLU A 145 -3.01 17.26 -29.13
C GLU A 145 -1.51 17.51 -29.37
N GLY A 146 -0.71 16.47 -29.63
CA GLY A 146 0.71 16.61 -29.94
C GLY A 146 1.61 16.81 -28.73
N MET A 147 1.16 16.44 -27.53
CA MET A 147 2.00 16.43 -26.34
C MET A 147 3.12 15.38 -26.43
N VAL A 148 2.85 14.30 -27.18
CA VAL A 148 3.81 13.24 -27.52
C VAL A 148 3.62 12.82 -28.98
N ASP A 149 4.62 12.12 -29.52
CA ASP A 149 4.67 11.66 -30.90
C ASP A 149 4.30 10.16 -31.02
N GLY A 150 4.36 9.43 -29.91
CA GLY A 150 3.80 8.08 -29.78
C GLY A 150 3.39 7.73 -28.34
N LEU A 151 2.53 6.72 -28.18
CA LEU A 151 2.14 6.13 -26.89
C LEU A 151 2.45 4.64 -26.86
N ILE A 152 2.80 4.12 -25.69
CA ILE A 152 2.84 2.66 -25.45
C ILE A 152 1.72 2.26 -24.49
N LEU A 153 0.79 1.42 -24.97
CA LEU A 153 -0.34 0.87 -24.21
C LEU A 153 -0.35 -0.67 -24.24
N ALA A 154 -1.11 -1.31 -23.34
CA ALA A 154 -1.21 -2.77 -23.35
C ALA A 154 -2.24 -3.21 -24.40
N VAL A 155 -1.94 -4.24 -25.17
CA VAL A 155 -2.84 -4.77 -26.23
C VAL A 155 -4.16 -5.20 -25.64
N ALA A 156 -4.16 -6.05 -24.60
CA ALA A 156 -5.38 -6.44 -23.90
C ALA A 156 -6.22 -5.27 -23.37
N GLY A 157 -5.62 -4.11 -23.10
CA GLY A 157 -6.37 -2.91 -22.72
C GLY A 157 -7.13 -2.30 -23.90
N LEU A 158 -6.48 -2.23 -25.06
CA LEU A 158 -7.07 -1.71 -26.30
C LEU A 158 -8.13 -2.66 -26.86
N GLU A 159 -7.88 -3.97 -26.86
CA GLU A 159 -8.84 -4.99 -27.32
C GLU A 159 -10.15 -4.92 -26.53
N ARG A 160 -10.07 -4.85 -25.20
CA ARG A 160 -11.26 -4.76 -24.34
C ARG A 160 -12.07 -3.50 -24.57
N LEU A 161 -11.42 -2.42 -25.02
CA LEU A 161 -12.07 -1.15 -25.33
C LEU A 161 -12.54 -1.07 -26.79
N ASP A 162 -12.31 -2.10 -27.60
CA ASP A 162 -12.52 -2.10 -29.05
C ASP A 162 -11.73 -0.98 -29.78
N ARG A 163 -10.49 -0.75 -29.32
CA ARG A 163 -9.59 0.30 -29.83
C ARG A 163 -8.26 -0.25 -30.36
N LEU A 164 -8.17 -1.55 -30.61
CA LEU A 164 -6.94 -2.16 -31.13
C LEU A 164 -6.56 -1.58 -32.50
N GLY A 165 -7.53 -1.14 -33.31
CA GLY A 165 -7.30 -0.53 -34.61
C GLY A 165 -6.48 0.78 -34.60
N GLU A 166 -6.25 1.37 -33.42
CA GLU A 166 -5.37 2.54 -33.27
C GLU A 166 -3.89 2.17 -33.10
N ALA A 167 -3.60 0.91 -32.78
CA ALA A 167 -2.23 0.42 -32.70
C ALA A 167 -1.60 0.38 -34.10
N HIS A 168 -0.39 0.93 -34.20
CA HIS A 168 0.40 0.92 -35.42
C HIS A 168 1.43 -0.22 -35.42
N GLU A 169 1.83 -0.68 -34.23
CA GLU A 169 2.71 -1.83 -34.07
C GLU A 169 2.41 -2.57 -32.77
N LEU A 170 2.35 -3.90 -32.83
CA LEU A 170 2.34 -4.76 -31.64
C LEU A 170 3.79 -5.15 -31.34
N LEU A 171 4.32 -4.68 -30.22
CA LEU A 171 5.73 -4.84 -29.89
C LEU A 171 6.03 -6.31 -29.53
N PRO A 172 7.02 -6.94 -30.18
CA PRO A 172 7.43 -8.29 -29.84
C PRO A 172 8.16 -8.34 -28.49
N PHE A 173 8.23 -9.52 -27.86
CA PHE A 173 8.74 -9.68 -26.49
C PHE A 173 10.26 -9.46 -26.33
N ASP A 174 11.01 -9.56 -27.41
CA ASP A 174 12.43 -9.17 -27.45
C ASP A 174 12.58 -7.64 -27.33
N VAL A 175 11.69 -6.88 -27.96
CA VAL A 175 11.61 -5.41 -27.84
C VAL A 175 10.99 -4.97 -26.52
N MET A 176 9.87 -5.56 -26.12
CA MET A 176 9.10 -5.15 -24.96
C MET A 176 8.52 -6.35 -24.22
N LEU A 177 9.27 -6.88 -23.27
CA LEU A 177 8.77 -7.93 -22.37
C LEU A 177 7.71 -7.31 -21.42
N PRO A 178 6.53 -7.93 -21.27
CA PRO A 178 5.41 -7.30 -20.59
C PRO A 178 5.59 -7.25 -19.07
N ALA A 179 4.68 -6.53 -18.39
CA ALA A 179 4.63 -6.56 -16.93
C ALA A 179 4.12 -7.95 -16.47
N PRO A 180 4.61 -8.47 -15.32
CA PRO A 180 4.02 -9.65 -14.68
C PRO A 180 2.49 -9.52 -14.59
N GLY A 181 1.74 -10.53 -15.01
CA GLY A 181 0.29 -10.56 -15.02
C GLY A 181 -0.39 -9.75 -16.13
N GLN A 182 0.35 -9.12 -17.05
CA GLN A 182 -0.27 -8.34 -18.13
C GLN A 182 -1.12 -9.25 -19.03
N GLY A 183 -2.32 -8.77 -19.38
CA GLY A 183 -3.30 -9.53 -20.18
C GLY A 183 -4.27 -10.35 -19.34
N ALA A 184 -3.90 -10.78 -18.12
CA ALA A 184 -4.76 -11.59 -17.27
C ALA A 184 -5.73 -10.74 -16.43
N LEU A 185 -6.94 -11.26 -16.24
CA LEU A 185 -7.89 -10.78 -15.22
C LEU A 185 -7.94 -11.80 -14.10
N VAL A 186 -8.12 -11.30 -12.88
CA VAL A 186 -8.18 -12.13 -11.67
C VAL A 186 -9.35 -11.71 -10.81
N LEU A 187 -10.06 -12.71 -10.31
CA LEU A 187 -11.20 -12.61 -9.40
C LEU A 187 -10.67 -12.85 -7.98
N GLN A 188 -10.79 -11.85 -7.12
CA GLN A 188 -10.42 -11.92 -5.71
C GLN A 188 -11.69 -12.03 -4.85
N THR A 189 -11.67 -12.89 -3.84
CA THR A 189 -12.81 -13.11 -2.92
C THR A 189 -12.31 -13.25 -1.48
N LEU A 190 -13.24 -13.32 -0.52
CA LEU A 190 -12.95 -13.84 0.81
C LEU A 190 -12.51 -15.31 0.72
N ASP A 191 -11.55 -15.70 1.56
CA ASP A 191 -11.07 -17.07 1.66
C ASP A 191 -12.19 -18.02 2.13
N GLY A 192 -12.36 -19.15 1.45
CA GLY A 192 -13.35 -20.18 1.80
C GLY A 192 -14.82 -19.77 1.64
N GLY A 193 -15.09 -18.56 1.13
CA GLY A 193 -16.44 -18.05 0.88
C GLY A 193 -17.16 -18.76 -0.27
N GLU A 194 -18.48 -18.58 -0.34
CA GLU A 194 -19.31 -19.10 -1.44
C GLU A 194 -18.92 -18.51 -2.79
N ALA A 195 -18.72 -17.20 -2.85
CA ALA A 195 -18.25 -16.52 -4.07
C ALA A 195 -16.92 -17.08 -4.60
N GLY A 196 -16.01 -17.49 -3.71
CA GLY A 196 -14.75 -18.13 -4.10
C GLY A 196 -14.97 -19.50 -4.75
N ARG A 197 -15.92 -20.29 -4.22
CA ARG A 197 -16.30 -21.59 -4.81
C ARG A 197 -16.95 -21.43 -6.19
N LEU A 198 -17.80 -20.42 -6.37
CA LEU A 198 -18.40 -20.11 -7.68
C LEU A 198 -17.33 -19.62 -8.67
N ALA A 199 -16.46 -18.72 -8.24
CA ALA A 199 -15.39 -18.19 -9.09
C ALA A 199 -14.45 -19.28 -9.60
N ALA A 200 -14.17 -20.31 -8.80
CA ALA A 200 -13.30 -21.42 -9.20
C ALA A 200 -13.74 -22.13 -10.50
N ALA A 201 -15.02 -22.09 -10.86
CA ALA A 201 -15.51 -22.71 -12.09
C ALA A 201 -15.12 -21.97 -13.38
N VAL A 202 -14.65 -20.73 -13.28
CA VAL A 202 -14.14 -19.94 -14.41
C VAL A 202 -12.63 -19.75 -14.36
N ASP A 203 -11.94 -20.51 -13.50
CA ASP A 203 -10.48 -20.47 -13.37
C ASP A 203 -9.79 -21.15 -14.55
N ASP A 204 -8.97 -20.39 -15.25
CA ASP A 204 -8.11 -20.86 -16.33
C ASP A 204 -6.76 -21.30 -15.77
N GLY A 205 -6.59 -22.61 -15.63
CA GLY A 205 -5.39 -23.24 -15.07
C GLY A 205 -4.08 -22.81 -15.72
N PRO A 206 -3.96 -22.79 -17.07
CA PRO A 206 -2.76 -22.30 -17.75
C PRO A 206 -2.42 -20.83 -17.42
N THR A 207 -3.42 -19.95 -17.41
CA THR A 207 -3.22 -18.53 -17.03
C THR A 207 -2.80 -18.41 -15.57
N ARG A 208 -3.45 -19.14 -14.65
CA ARG A 208 -3.08 -19.15 -13.23
C ARG A 208 -1.61 -19.54 -13.07
N ARG A 209 -1.21 -20.71 -13.60
CA ARG A 209 0.17 -21.22 -13.49
C ARG A 209 1.19 -20.21 -14.00
N ALA A 210 0.96 -19.65 -15.20
CA ALA A 210 1.84 -18.65 -15.78
C ALA A 210 1.96 -17.39 -14.91
N VAL A 211 0.83 -16.81 -14.49
CA VAL A 211 0.81 -15.56 -13.73
C VAL A 211 1.38 -15.75 -12.31
N GLU A 212 1.12 -16.90 -11.68
CA GLU A 212 1.70 -17.23 -10.36
C GLU A 212 3.23 -17.35 -10.43
N ALA A 213 3.78 -17.96 -11.49
CA ALA A 213 5.22 -18.03 -11.72
C ALA A 213 5.84 -16.63 -11.93
N GLU A 214 5.20 -15.77 -12.75
CA GLU A 214 5.63 -14.39 -12.95
C GLU A 214 5.60 -13.59 -11.63
N ARG A 215 4.55 -13.75 -10.82
CA ARG A 215 4.41 -13.11 -9.51
C ARG A 215 5.40 -13.65 -8.48
N ALA A 216 5.75 -14.94 -8.54
CA ALA A 216 6.77 -15.55 -7.70
C ALA A 216 8.17 -15.00 -8.02
N LEU A 217 8.49 -14.84 -9.30
CA LEU A 217 9.71 -14.17 -9.75
C LEU A 217 9.78 -12.73 -9.21
N LEU A 218 8.72 -11.95 -9.40
CA LEU A 218 8.66 -10.55 -8.94
C LEU A 218 8.88 -10.44 -7.42
N ARG A 219 8.23 -11.31 -6.65
CA ARG A 219 8.39 -11.41 -5.18
C ARG A 219 9.84 -11.66 -4.77
N ARG A 220 10.49 -12.65 -5.39
CA ARG A 220 11.85 -13.07 -5.00
C ARG A 220 12.91 -12.03 -5.34
N LEU A 221 12.71 -11.30 -6.43
CA LEU A 221 13.59 -10.19 -6.82
C LEU A 221 13.35 -8.92 -6.00
N GLY A 222 12.34 -8.89 -5.12
CA GLY A 222 11.97 -7.70 -4.34
C GLY A 222 11.41 -6.58 -5.21
N GLY A 223 10.93 -6.90 -6.41
CA GLY A 223 10.34 -5.92 -7.32
C GLY A 223 8.87 -5.62 -7.00
N GLY A 224 8.41 -4.46 -7.48
CA GLY A 224 7.02 -4.01 -7.37
C GLY A 224 6.54 -3.34 -8.67
N CYS A 225 5.37 -2.71 -8.63
CA CYS A 225 4.76 -2.05 -9.81
C CYS A 225 5.61 -0.90 -10.40
N LEU A 226 6.57 -0.38 -9.63
CA LEU A 226 7.46 0.71 -10.03
C LEU A 226 8.83 0.23 -10.52
N SER A 227 9.11 -1.07 -10.49
CA SER A 227 10.38 -1.61 -10.96
C SER A 227 10.46 -1.62 -12.48
N ALA A 228 11.65 -1.39 -13.04
CA ALA A 228 11.96 -1.60 -14.44
C ALA A 228 12.18 -3.11 -14.75
N LEU A 229 11.16 -3.91 -14.46
CA LEU A 229 11.17 -5.37 -14.60
C LEU A 229 10.05 -5.82 -15.54
N GLY A 230 10.39 -6.63 -16.55
CA GLY A 230 9.44 -7.35 -17.38
C GLY A 230 9.53 -8.85 -17.12
N ALA A 231 8.39 -9.55 -17.14
CA ALA A 231 8.35 -11.00 -17.08
C ALA A 231 7.14 -11.54 -17.82
N TYR A 232 7.32 -12.67 -18.50
CA TYR A 232 6.26 -13.39 -19.18
C TYR A 232 6.49 -14.89 -19.06
N ALA A 233 5.44 -15.59 -18.64
CA ALA A 233 5.37 -17.02 -18.62
C ALA A 233 4.27 -17.53 -19.56
N LEU A 234 4.53 -18.68 -20.14
CA LEU A 234 3.58 -19.47 -20.91
C LEU A 234 3.56 -20.88 -20.34
N ALA A 235 2.38 -21.33 -19.91
CA ALA A 235 2.14 -22.72 -19.54
C ALA A 235 1.51 -23.43 -20.74
N ASP A 236 2.20 -24.43 -21.29
CA ASP A 236 1.75 -25.24 -22.42
C ASP A 236 1.89 -26.73 -22.07
N GLY A 237 0.76 -27.39 -21.87
CA GLY A 237 0.71 -28.72 -21.27
C GLY A 237 1.40 -28.75 -19.90
N ASP A 238 2.39 -29.64 -19.77
CA ASP A 238 3.16 -29.78 -18.53
C ASP A 238 4.31 -28.76 -18.40
N ASP A 239 4.71 -28.12 -19.50
CA ASP A 239 5.86 -27.23 -19.51
C ASP A 239 5.48 -25.78 -19.18
N LEU A 240 6.26 -25.17 -18.30
CA LEU A 240 6.28 -23.73 -18.07
C LEU A 240 7.52 -23.14 -18.74
N THR A 241 7.34 -22.16 -19.61
CA THR A 241 8.42 -21.31 -20.13
C THR A 241 8.32 -19.94 -19.49
N LEU A 242 9.36 -19.48 -18.81
CA LEU A 242 9.43 -18.17 -18.17
C LEU A 242 10.59 -17.36 -18.75
N GLN A 243 10.32 -16.12 -19.14
CA GLN A 243 11.32 -15.12 -19.54
C GLN A 243 11.22 -13.90 -18.63
N ALA A 244 12.36 -13.27 -18.37
CA ALA A 244 12.44 -12.08 -17.54
C ALA A 244 13.54 -11.13 -18.01
N VAL A 245 13.31 -9.84 -17.78
CA VAL A 245 14.28 -8.77 -17.96
C VAL A 245 14.23 -7.82 -16.77
N VAL A 246 15.41 -7.42 -16.32
CA VAL A 246 15.60 -6.37 -15.30
C VAL A 246 16.51 -5.31 -15.89
N LEU A 247 16.09 -4.05 -15.83
CA LEU A 247 16.87 -2.92 -16.32
C LEU A 247 17.11 -1.89 -15.21
N ASP A 248 18.15 -1.09 -15.35
CA ASP A 248 18.24 0.16 -14.60
C ASP A 248 17.19 1.18 -15.10
N ALA A 249 16.98 2.25 -14.34
CA ALA A 249 16.01 3.31 -14.68
C ALA A 249 16.33 4.03 -16.01
N SER A 250 17.58 3.96 -16.48
CA SER A 250 18.03 4.60 -17.73
C SER A 250 17.89 3.70 -18.96
N GLY A 251 17.63 2.40 -18.78
CA GLY A 251 17.63 1.40 -19.84
C GLY A 251 19.02 1.04 -20.39
N ARG A 252 20.12 1.61 -19.87
CA ARG A 252 21.48 1.38 -20.39
C ARG A 252 22.04 0.02 -19.98
N THR A 253 21.65 -0.47 -18.81
CA THR A 253 22.04 -1.80 -18.33
C THR A 253 20.81 -2.67 -18.20
N ALA A 254 20.85 -3.85 -18.79
CA ALA A 254 19.78 -4.82 -18.79
C ALA A 254 20.34 -6.23 -18.60
N VAL A 255 19.67 -7.03 -17.79
CA VAL A 255 19.96 -8.46 -17.63
C VAL A 255 18.72 -9.25 -17.99
N ARG A 256 18.91 -10.32 -18.75
CA ARG A 256 17.83 -11.18 -19.25
C ARG A 256 18.11 -12.61 -18.83
N ALA A 257 17.04 -13.33 -18.53
CA ALA A 257 17.10 -14.75 -18.27
C ALA A 257 15.80 -15.42 -18.71
N GLY A 258 15.90 -16.71 -19.02
CA GLY A 258 14.74 -17.55 -19.24
C GLY A 258 15.06 -19.00 -18.94
N ALA A 259 14.01 -19.76 -18.64
CA ALA A 259 14.06 -21.19 -18.41
C ALA A 259 12.75 -21.84 -18.89
N ARG A 260 12.82 -23.14 -19.18
CA ARG A 260 11.67 -23.98 -19.51
C ARG A 260 11.79 -25.30 -18.76
N GLY A 261 10.68 -25.80 -18.22
CA GLY A 261 10.64 -27.09 -17.57
C GLY A 261 9.27 -27.42 -16.98
N ARG A 262 9.16 -28.63 -16.43
CA ARG A 262 7.92 -29.16 -15.81
C ARG A 262 7.78 -28.85 -14.33
N ASP A 263 8.86 -28.45 -13.67
CA ASP A 263 8.85 -27.97 -12.28
C ASP A 263 8.76 -26.44 -12.29
N ASP A 264 7.55 -25.92 -12.10
CA ASP A 264 7.26 -24.47 -12.11
C ASP A 264 8.16 -23.71 -11.10
N ALA A 265 8.37 -24.28 -9.90
CA ALA A 265 9.22 -23.65 -8.88
C ALA A 265 10.70 -23.70 -9.28
N GLY A 266 11.15 -24.82 -9.84
CA GLY A 266 12.49 -24.97 -10.43
C GLY A 266 12.76 -23.95 -11.54
N VAL A 267 11.81 -23.77 -12.46
CA VAL A 267 11.89 -22.77 -13.54
C VAL A 267 12.04 -21.35 -12.97
N VAL A 268 11.23 -20.98 -11.97
CA VAL A 268 11.35 -19.66 -11.31
C VAL A 268 12.71 -19.54 -10.59
N ASN A 269 13.16 -20.59 -9.89
CA ASN A 269 14.48 -20.64 -9.23
C ASN A 269 15.64 -20.41 -10.21
N ASP A 270 15.61 -21.07 -11.36
CA ASP A 270 16.62 -20.93 -12.39
C ASP A 270 16.68 -19.51 -12.95
N VAL A 271 15.53 -18.92 -13.27
CA VAL A 271 15.47 -17.55 -13.81
C VAL A 271 15.97 -16.54 -12.77
N VAL A 272 15.53 -16.62 -11.51
CA VAL A 272 16.03 -15.72 -10.45
C VAL A 272 17.54 -15.86 -10.29
N THR A 273 18.05 -17.08 -10.18
CA THR A 273 19.49 -17.34 -9.97
C THR A 273 20.33 -16.76 -11.11
N ARG A 274 19.88 -16.94 -12.36
CA ARG A 274 20.57 -16.37 -13.55
C ARG A 274 20.51 -14.85 -13.58
N LEU A 275 19.41 -14.23 -13.14
CA LEU A 275 19.31 -12.77 -13.04
C LEU A 275 20.22 -12.22 -11.93
N GLU A 276 20.22 -12.85 -10.75
CA GLU A 276 21.07 -12.45 -9.63
C GLU A 276 22.55 -12.59 -9.95
N ALA A 277 22.96 -13.68 -10.60
CA ALA A 277 24.34 -13.89 -11.06
C ALA A 277 24.80 -12.82 -12.07
N GLN A 278 23.87 -12.23 -12.83
CA GLN A 278 24.14 -11.11 -13.75
C GLN A 278 24.05 -9.73 -13.07
N GLY A 279 23.76 -9.66 -11.77
CA GLY A 279 23.69 -8.41 -11.03
C GLY A 279 22.33 -7.72 -11.05
N ALA A 280 21.22 -8.43 -11.31
CA ALA A 280 19.86 -7.86 -11.29
C ALA A 280 19.55 -7.10 -9.99
N ALA A 281 20.11 -7.55 -8.87
CA ALA A 281 20.02 -6.93 -7.55
C ALA A 281 20.51 -5.47 -7.50
N HIS A 282 21.44 -5.07 -8.37
CA HIS A 282 21.95 -3.70 -8.44
C HIS A 282 21.12 -2.82 -9.39
N LEU A 283 20.34 -3.42 -10.29
CA LEU A 283 19.54 -2.74 -11.31
C LEU A 283 18.12 -2.46 -10.84
N LEU A 284 17.53 -3.41 -10.13
CA LEU A 284 16.38 -3.15 -9.28
C LEU A 284 16.92 -2.25 -8.18
N GLU A 285 16.63 -0.96 -8.20
CA GLU A 285 16.95 -0.04 -7.11
C GLU A 285 16.57 -0.70 -5.79
N ARG A 286 17.56 -1.26 -5.09
CA ARG A 286 17.37 -1.80 -3.75
C ARG A 286 17.17 -0.57 -2.87
N PRO A 287 16.08 -0.48 -2.09
CA PRO A 287 15.87 0.62 -1.16
C PRO A 287 16.99 0.78 -0.10
N GLY A 288 17.98 -0.12 -0.04
CA GLY A 288 19.05 -0.17 0.95
C GLY A 288 19.94 1.08 1.09
N GLU A 289 19.87 2.02 0.15
CA GLU A 289 20.56 3.32 0.24
C GLU A 289 19.68 4.53 -0.09
N ALA A 290 18.36 4.35 -0.22
CA ALA A 290 17.45 5.45 -0.57
C ALA A 290 17.56 6.64 0.41
N LEU A 291 17.87 6.35 1.67
CA LEU A 291 18.06 7.32 2.73
C LEU A 291 19.53 7.46 3.17
N ALA A 292 20.48 6.91 2.40
CA ALA A 292 21.91 6.95 2.72
C ALA A 292 22.42 8.37 2.98
N GLY A 293 23.01 8.60 4.16
CA GLY A 293 23.51 9.91 4.56
C GLY A 293 22.44 10.90 5.04
N LEU A 294 21.19 10.46 5.30
CA LEU A 294 20.28 11.24 6.15
C LEU A 294 20.42 10.81 7.60
N ARG A 295 20.46 11.80 8.49
CA ARG A 295 20.15 11.64 9.90
C ARG A 295 18.68 11.91 10.17
N ILE A 296 17.97 10.89 10.63
CA ILE A 296 16.52 10.94 10.84
C ILE A 296 16.19 10.72 12.31
N MET A 297 15.58 11.70 12.95
CA MET A 297 15.17 11.63 14.35
C MET A 297 13.77 11.00 14.49
N VAL A 298 13.68 9.97 15.33
CA VAL A 298 12.45 9.26 15.69
C VAL A 298 11.96 9.73 17.06
N THR A 299 10.85 10.46 17.11
CA THR A 299 10.34 11.10 18.35
C THR A 299 9.42 10.22 19.20
N ARG A 300 9.14 8.98 18.78
CA ARG A 300 8.15 8.10 19.42
C ARG A 300 8.65 7.54 20.76
N ALA A 301 7.73 7.04 21.61
CA ALA A 301 8.07 6.34 22.86
C ALA A 301 9.02 5.15 22.60
N ASP A 302 9.89 4.83 23.58
CA ASP A 302 10.99 3.87 23.45
C ASP A 302 10.58 2.52 22.84
N HIS A 303 9.51 1.90 23.32
CA HIS A 303 9.08 0.56 22.86
C HIS A 303 8.53 0.56 21.42
N GLN A 304 8.08 1.71 20.89
CA GLN A 304 7.55 1.86 19.52
C GLN A 304 8.53 2.51 18.55
N ALA A 305 9.60 3.14 19.05
CA ALA A 305 10.60 3.79 18.23
C ALA A 305 11.46 2.80 17.44
N THR A 306 11.67 1.59 17.98
CA THR A 306 12.51 0.54 17.38
C THR A 306 12.05 0.12 15.99
N GLY A 307 10.73 -0.06 15.78
CA GLY A 307 10.20 -0.48 14.48
C GLY A 307 10.44 0.55 13.37
N LEU A 308 10.15 1.83 13.64
CA LEU A 308 10.40 2.92 12.70
C LEU A 308 11.90 3.13 12.46
N ALA A 309 12.71 3.12 13.52
CA ALA A 309 14.15 3.30 13.39
C ALA A 309 14.81 2.17 12.58
N ASN A 310 14.41 0.92 12.78
CA ASN A 310 14.93 -0.21 12.01
C ASN A 310 14.52 -0.13 10.54
N ALA A 311 13.27 0.25 10.25
CA ALA A 311 12.82 0.45 8.89
C ALA A 311 13.62 1.55 8.16
N LEU A 312 13.95 2.65 8.85
CA LEU A 312 14.78 3.72 8.28
C LEU A 312 16.24 3.29 8.08
N ARG A 313 16.84 2.57 9.04
CA ARG A 313 18.22 2.05 8.94
C ARG A 313 18.36 1.02 7.83
N ALA A 314 17.35 0.19 7.61
CA ALA A 314 17.31 -0.75 6.49
C ALA A 314 17.38 -0.07 5.12
N LEU A 315 17.13 1.24 5.06
CA LEU A 315 17.20 2.07 3.86
C LEU A 315 18.46 2.98 3.83
N GLY A 316 19.40 2.77 4.74
CA GLY A 316 20.67 3.49 4.80
C GLY A 316 20.66 4.78 5.65
N ALA A 317 19.56 5.13 6.31
CA ALA A 317 19.52 6.30 7.19
C ALA A 317 20.28 6.06 8.51
N ASP A 318 20.92 7.10 9.05
CA ASP A 318 21.30 7.17 10.46
C ASP A 318 20.07 7.55 11.30
N ALA A 319 19.33 6.55 11.78
CA ALA A 319 18.14 6.77 12.59
C ALA A 319 18.48 6.98 14.07
N ILE A 320 18.20 8.19 14.57
CA ILE A 320 18.41 8.62 15.96
C ILE A 320 17.09 8.46 16.72
N VAL A 321 17.05 7.56 17.68
CA VAL A 321 15.89 7.40 18.57
C VAL A 321 15.95 8.47 19.67
N CYS A 322 14.97 9.36 19.69
CA CYS A 322 14.87 10.44 20.66
C CYS A 322 13.42 10.52 21.21
N PRO A 323 13.05 9.66 22.17
CA PRO A 323 11.70 9.65 22.69
C PRO A 323 11.38 10.99 23.34
N VAL A 324 10.31 11.63 22.86
CA VAL A 324 9.81 12.91 23.43
C VAL A 324 8.57 12.72 24.30
N ILE A 325 8.13 11.47 24.46
CA ILE A 325 7.06 11.06 25.35
C ILE A 325 7.53 9.87 26.21
N ALA A 326 7.14 9.87 27.47
CA ALA A 326 7.09 8.71 28.35
C ALA A 326 5.62 8.36 28.63
N ILE A 327 5.34 7.08 28.85
CA ILE A 327 4.00 6.59 29.17
C ILE A 327 3.92 6.41 30.67
N GLU A 328 3.17 7.29 31.34
CA GLU A 328 2.87 7.16 32.76
C GLU A 328 1.56 6.41 32.95
N PRO A 329 1.52 5.35 33.75
CA PRO A 329 0.30 4.62 34.02
C PRO A 329 -0.68 5.46 34.84
N ILE A 330 -1.97 5.34 34.56
CA ILE A 330 -3.03 5.90 35.40
C ILE A 330 -3.67 4.74 36.17
N ALA A 331 -3.80 4.91 37.49
CA ALA A 331 -4.50 3.94 38.33
C ALA A 331 -5.98 3.88 37.90
N VAL A 332 -6.43 2.68 37.55
CA VAL A 332 -7.81 2.41 37.19
C VAL A 332 -8.52 1.79 38.39
N ASP A 333 -9.79 2.15 38.60
CA ASP A 333 -10.60 1.56 39.66
C ASP A 333 -10.65 0.03 39.52
N PRO A 334 -10.20 -0.74 40.53
CA PRO A 334 -10.25 -2.21 40.50
C PRO A 334 -11.67 -2.76 40.25
N ALA A 335 -12.72 -2.04 40.64
CA ALA A 335 -14.09 -2.43 40.38
C ALA A 335 -14.40 -2.52 38.87
N LEU A 336 -13.79 -1.67 38.04
CA LEU A 336 -13.96 -1.71 36.59
C LEU A 336 -13.47 -3.04 36.00
N VAL A 337 -12.37 -3.58 36.53
CA VAL A 337 -11.79 -4.85 36.09
C VAL A 337 -12.68 -6.02 36.46
N HIS A 338 -13.29 -5.98 37.66
CA HIS A 338 -14.25 -6.99 38.09
C HIS A 338 -15.55 -6.96 37.28
N ASP A 339 -15.95 -5.78 36.84
CA ASP A 339 -17.20 -5.54 36.11
C ASP A 339 -17.05 -5.58 34.58
N LEU A 340 -15.87 -5.88 34.04
CA LEU A 340 -15.59 -5.89 32.59
C LEU A 340 -16.63 -6.67 31.79
N GLY A 341 -17.17 -7.76 32.34
CA GLY A 341 -18.19 -8.57 31.69
C GLY A 341 -19.51 -7.86 31.38
N ARG A 342 -19.76 -6.66 31.93
CA ARG A 342 -20.97 -5.87 31.66
C ARG A 342 -20.98 -5.15 30.31
N TYR A 343 -19.82 -5.06 29.64
CA TYR A 343 -19.67 -4.36 28.37
C TYR A 343 -19.88 -5.32 27.20
N ASP A 344 -20.38 -4.77 26.09
CA ASP A 344 -20.51 -5.46 24.81
C ASP A 344 -19.28 -5.22 23.93
N TRP A 345 -18.66 -4.03 24.08
CA TRP A 345 -17.52 -3.60 23.29
C TRP A 345 -16.42 -2.97 24.14
N LEU A 346 -15.17 -3.28 23.77
CA LEU A 346 -13.97 -2.55 24.17
C LEU A 346 -13.46 -1.74 22.97
N VAL A 347 -13.24 -0.44 23.15
CA VAL A 347 -12.65 0.43 22.14
C VAL A 347 -11.25 0.83 22.55
N LEU A 348 -10.28 0.58 21.67
CA LEU A 348 -8.85 0.84 21.86
C LEU A 348 -8.37 1.87 20.83
N THR A 349 -7.91 3.02 21.31
CA THR A 349 -7.44 4.11 20.44
C THR A 349 -5.91 4.19 20.31
N SER A 350 -5.17 3.28 20.94
CA SER A 350 -3.71 3.20 20.83
C SER A 350 -3.18 1.86 21.32
N ALA A 351 -2.03 1.44 20.79
CA ALA A 351 -1.27 0.29 21.29
C ALA A 351 -0.83 0.47 22.76
N ASN A 352 -0.57 1.71 23.22
CA ASN A 352 -0.27 1.96 24.63
C ASN A 352 -1.49 1.65 25.54
N GLY A 353 -2.70 1.94 25.06
CA GLY A 353 -3.93 1.60 25.77
C GLY A 353 -4.12 0.10 25.90
N VAL A 354 -3.74 -0.65 24.86
CA VAL A 354 -3.72 -2.12 24.86
C VAL A 354 -2.78 -2.65 25.94
N ASP A 355 -1.52 -2.19 25.93
CA ASP A 355 -0.49 -2.65 26.86
C ASP A 355 -0.89 -2.40 28.30
N ARG A 356 -1.40 -1.20 28.59
CA ARG A 356 -1.87 -0.86 29.93
C ARG A 356 -3.07 -1.68 30.37
N LEU A 357 -4.02 -1.94 29.48
CA LEU A 357 -5.17 -2.77 29.82
C LEU A 357 -4.74 -4.22 30.08
N GLY A 358 -3.83 -4.76 29.27
CA GLY A 358 -3.25 -6.08 29.50
C GLY A 358 -2.47 -6.17 30.81
N GLU A 359 -1.75 -5.11 31.19
CA GLU A 359 -1.09 -5.01 32.50
C GLU A 359 -2.08 -5.03 33.66
N ILE A 360 -3.15 -4.22 33.57
CA ILE A 360 -4.21 -4.17 34.58
C ILE A 360 -4.89 -5.54 34.75
N LEU A 361 -5.20 -6.23 33.64
CA LEU A 361 -5.82 -7.57 33.67
C LEU A 361 -4.91 -8.61 34.34
N ARG A 362 -3.62 -8.58 34.02
CA ARG A 362 -2.63 -9.49 34.58
C ARG A 362 -2.40 -9.24 36.06
N GLU A 363 -2.30 -7.98 36.48
CA GLU A 363 -2.19 -7.58 37.89
C GLU A 363 -3.41 -8.05 38.71
N ALA A 364 -4.59 -8.05 38.08
CA ALA A 364 -5.82 -8.55 38.67
C ALA A 364 -6.00 -10.08 38.55
N ASN A 365 -5.08 -10.79 37.89
CA ASN A 365 -5.16 -12.22 37.56
C ASN A 365 -6.49 -12.59 36.86
N ARG A 366 -6.85 -11.84 35.82
CA ARG A 366 -8.08 -12.01 35.03
C ARG A 366 -7.79 -12.11 33.54
N ASP A 367 -8.51 -13.00 32.88
CA ASP A 367 -8.54 -13.08 31.42
C ASP A 367 -9.50 -12.05 30.82
N PHE A 368 -9.25 -11.65 29.58
CA PHE A 368 -10.17 -10.80 28.83
C PHE A 368 -11.44 -11.59 28.47
N PRO A 369 -12.66 -11.09 28.80
CA PRO A 369 -13.88 -11.84 28.54
C PRO A 369 -14.15 -12.03 27.04
N ALA A 370 -14.29 -13.30 26.61
CA ALA A 370 -14.40 -13.67 25.20
C ALA A 370 -15.65 -13.12 24.47
N HIS A 371 -16.69 -12.72 25.20
CA HIS A 371 -17.90 -12.16 24.59
C HIS A 371 -17.75 -10.68 24.22
N ILE A 372 -16.75 -9.98 24.78
CA ILE A 372 -16.54 -8.55 24.51
C ILE A 372 -15.88 -8.40 23.15
N LYS A 373 -16.54 -7.68 22.25
CA LYS A 373 -15.99 -7.39 20.93
C LYS A 373 -14.98 -6.24 21.03
N VAL A 374 -13.85 -6.37 20.35
CA VAL A 374 -12.78 -5.36 20.39
C VAL A 374 -12.81 -4.51 19.12
N ALA A 375 -12.84 -3.19 19.28
CA ALA A 375 -12.70 -2.23 18.19
C ALA A 375 -11.38 -1.45 18.34
N ALA A 376 -10.47 -1.63 17.39
CA ALA A 376 -9.18 -0.95 17.38
C ALA A 376 -9.17 0.17 16.34
N ILE A 377 -8.61 1.33 16.66
CA ILE A 377 -8.61 2.49 15.76
C ILE A 377 -7.79 2.28 14.48
N GLY A 378 -6.85 1.34 14.48
CA GLY A 378 -5.98 1.09 13.33
C GLY A 378 -5.13 -0.18 13.48
N PRO A 379 -4.41 -0.56 12.41
CA PRO A 379 -3.76 -1.87 12.29
C PRO A 379 -2.69 -2.13 13.36
N GLU A 380 -1.93 -1.11 13.77
CA GLU A 380 -0.93 -1.25 14.83
C GLU A 380 -1.58 -1.53 16.19
N THR A 381 -2.72 -0.89 16.47
CA THR A 381 -3.48 -1.14 17.70
C THR A 381 -4.17 -2.51 17.65
N ALA A 382 -4.64 -2.91 16.48
CA ALA A 382 -5.25 -4.21 16.23
C ALA A 382 -4.27 -5.36 16.46
N ALA A 383 -3.10 -5.31 15.82
CA ALA A 383 -2.04 -6.31 15.99
C ALA A 383 -1.60 -6.43 17.45
N ARG A 384 -1.43 -5.29 18.14
CA ARG A 384 -1.06 -5.30 19.56
C ARG A 384 -2.16 -5.89 20.44
N ALA A 385 -3.42 -5.60 20.14
CA ALA A 385 -4.56 -6.16 20.87
C ALA A 385 -4.62 -7.69 20.70
N GLU A 386 -4.36 -8.18 19.50
CA GLU A 386 -4.30 -9.62 19.21
C GLU A 386 -3.17 -10.32 19.99
N GLU A 387 -1.97 -9.73 20.04
CA GLU A 387 -0.86 -10.22 20.88
C GLU A 387 -1.22 -10.28 22.38
N ALA A 388 -2.10 -9.39 22.83
CA ALA A 388 -2.58 -9.31 24.21
C ALA A 388 -3.82 -10.20 24.47
N GLY A 389 -4.23 -11.05 23.52
CA GLY A 389 -5.40 -11.92 23.65
C GLY A 389 -6.75 -11.20 23.48
N MET A 390 -6.75 -9.98 22.96
CA MET A 390 -7.92 -9.14 22.69
C MET A 390 -8.16 -9.05 21.18
N THR A 391 -8.65 -10.12 20.55
CA THR A 391 -8.84 -10.20 19.10
C THR A 391 -9.79 -9.10 18.57
N PRO A 392 -9.31 -8.17 17.72
CA PRO A 392 -10.13 -7.13 17.12
C PRO A 392 -11.24 -7.70 16.24
N ALA A 393 -12.49 -7.35 16.55
CA ALA A 393 -13.66 -7.61 15.71
C ALA A 393 -13.92 -6.47 14.72
N LEU A 394 -13.34 -5.29 14.95
CA LEU A 394 -13.53 -4.10 14.12
C LEU A 394 -12.25 -3.26 14.05
N VAL A 395 -11.86 -2.91 12.82
CA VAL A 395 -10.84 -1.89 12.54
C VAL A 395 -11.36 -1.01 11.41
N PRO A 396 -11.46 0.32 11.57
CA PRO A 396 -12.05 1.19 10.57
C PRO A 396 -11.12 1.38 9.37
N SER A 397 -11.71 1.69 8.20
CA SER A 397 -10.99 1.93 6.95
C SER A 397 -10.06 3.15 7.00
N ARG A 398 -10.44 4.16 7.81
CA ARG A 398 -9.63 5.34 8.14
C ARG A 398 -9.34 5.32 9.62
N PHE A 399 -8.07 5.50 9.98
CA PHE A 399 -7.60 5.37 11.37
C PHE A 399 -7.82 6.65 12.18
N ILE A 400 -9.05 7.17 12.15
CA ILE A 400 -9.49 8.39 12.83
C ILE A 400 -10.73 8.11 13.69
N ALA A 401 -10.97 8.98 14.68
CA ALA A 401 -12.04 8.82 15.66
C ALA A 401 -13.43 8.79 15.02
N GLU A 402 -13.67 9.63 14.02
CA GLU A 402 -14.96 9.80 13.36
C GLU A 402 -15.36 8.54 12.57
N GLU A 403 -14.40 7.95 11.86
CA GLU A 403 -14.61 6.70 11.11
C GLU A 403 -14.82 5.52 12.06
N LEU A 404 -14.03 5.44 13.13
CA LEU A 404 -14.22 4.42 14.16
C LEU A 404 -15.61 4.49 14.78
N ALA A 405 -16.09 5.70 15.08
CA ALA A 405 -17.45 5.89 15.61
C ALA A 405 -18.54 5.45 14.62
N GLN A 406 -18.36 5.75 13.33
CA GLN A 406 -19.29 5.36 12.28
C GLN A 406 -19.31 3.83 12.08
N ALA A 407 -18.14 3.21 11.98
CA ALA A 407 -17.99 1.77 11.79
C ALA A 407 -18.56 1.00 13.00
N LEU A 408 -18.28 1.48 14.22
CA LEU A 408 -18.78 0.85 15.43
C LEU A 408 -20.29 0.99 15.56
N ALA A 409 -20.86 2.13 15.15
CA ALA A 409 -22.30 2.33 15.15
C ALA A 409 -23.05 1.40 14.17
N ALA A 410 -22.43 1.02 13.06
CA ALA A 410 -23.00 0.04 12.15
C ALA A 410 -22.93 -1.40 12.70
N ALA A 411 -21.95 -1.69 13.57
CA ALA A 411 -21.70 -3.03 14.10
C ALA A 411 -22.38 -3.30 15.46
N MET A 412 -22.70 -2.26 16.23
CA MET A 412 -23.26 -2.38 17.57
C MET A 412 -24.79 -2.47 17.58
N THR A 413 -25.32 -3.13 18.60
CA THR A 413 -26.76 -3.09 18.90
C THR A 413 -27.14 -1.75 19.54
N PRO A 414 -28.38 -1.25 19.33
CA PRO A 414 -28.85 -0.05 20.04
C PRO A 414 -28.75 -0.23 21.57
N GLY A 415 -28.17 0.75 22.26
CA GLY A 415 -27.97 0.70 23.71
C GLY A 415 -26.73 -0.07 24.17
N ALA A 416 -25.88 -0.55 23.25
CA ALA A 416 -24.65 -1.27 23.58
C ALA A 416 -23.80 -0.52 24.61
N ARG A 417 -23.25 -1.27 25.56
CA ARG A 417 -22.32 -0.79 26.58
C ARG A 417 -20.90 -0.87 26.05
N ILE A 418 -20.24 0.27 25.97
CA ILE A 418 -18.91 0.42 25.40
C ILE A 418 -17.95 0.91 26.48
N LEU A 419 -16.86 0.19 26.67
CA LEU A 419 -15.71 0.68 27.42
C LEU A 419 -14.70 1.30 26.44
N LEU A 420 -14.44 2.59 26.55
CA LEU A 420 -13.42 3.29 25.77
C LEU A 420 -12.15 3.47 26.62
N ALA A 421 -11.11 2.72 26.29
CA ALA A 421 -9.79 2.87 26.90
C ALA A 421 -8.91 3.81 26.07
N ARG A 422 -8.49 4.93 26.68
CA ARG A 422 -7.75 5.99 25.98
C ARG A 422 -6.68 6.66 26.86
N ALA A 423 -5.88 7.52 26.24
CA ALA A 423 -4.94 8.39 26.95
C ALA A 423 -5.67 9.53 27.67
N ALA A 424 -5.16 9.96 28.82
CA ALA A 424 -5.64 11.16 29.49
C ALA A 424 -5.51 12.42 28.63
N GLY A 425 -6.53 13.28 28.71
CA GLY A 425 -6.59 14.52 27.93
C GLY A 425 -6.86 14.33 26.43
N SER A 426 -7.30 13.13 26.02
CA SER A 426 -7.80 12.89 24.66
C SER A 426 -9.13 13.60 24.44
N ARG A 427 -9.37 14.07 23.21
CA ARG A 427 -10.63 14.74 22.83
C ARG A 427 -11.84 13.81 23.00
N ASP A 428 -12.99 14.38 23.36
CA ASP A 428 -14.26 13.66 23.55
C ASP A 428 -15.05 13.39 22.26
N VAL A 429 -14.47 13.67 21.10
CA VAL A 429 -15.11 13.44 19.78
C VAL A 429 -15.65 12.01 19.66
N LEU A 430 -14.84 10.99 19.98
CA LEU A 430 -15.24 9.58 19.87
C LEU A 430 -16.36 9.20 20.85
N PRO A 431 -16.25 9.41 22.18
CA PRO A 431 -17.32 9.05 23.10
C PRO A 431 -18.61 9.84 22.83
N ASP A 432 -18.52 11.11 22.47
CA ASP A 432 -19.71 11.92 22.16
C ASP A 432 -20.42 11.42 20.91
N GLN A 433 -19.66 11.07 19.86
CA GLN A 433 -20.21 10.50 18.64
C GLN A 433 -20.86 9.12 18.82
N LEU A 434 -20.34 8.30 19.73
CA LEU A 434 -20.92 7.00 20.05
C LEU A 434 -22.20 7.16 20.89
N ARG A 435 -22.21 8.07 21.87
CA ARG A 435 -23.40 8.40 22.67
C ARG A 435 -24.52 8.98 21.81
N ALA A 436 -24.19 9.88 20.88
CA ALA A 436 -25.16 10.44 19.93
C ALA A 436 -25.81 9.37 19.03
N ARG A 437 -25.15 8.21 18.87
CA ARG A 437 -25.64 7.06 18.10
C ARG A 437 -26.26 5.97 18.99
N GLY A 438 -26.59 6.29 20.23
CA GLY A 438 -27.36 5.43 21.13
C GLY A 438 -26.55 4.44 21.96
N ALA A 439 -25.21 4.53 21.98
CA ALA A 439 -24.39 3.72 22.87
C ALA A 439 -24.31 4.30 24.29
N ARG A 440 -24.09 3.42 25.27
CA ARG A 440 -23.68 3.81 26.64
C ARG A 440 -22.17 3.70 26.73
N VAL A 441 -21.48 4.83 26.82
CA VAL A 441 -20.01 4.87 26.75
C VAL A 441 -19.41 5.26 28.10
N ASP A 442 -18.70 4.31 28.71
CA ASP A 442 -17.84 4.54 29.86
C ASP A 442 -16.41 4.78 29.35
N VAL A 443 -15.78 5.86 29.83
CA VAL A 443 -14.43 6.24 29.41
C VAL A 443 -13.47 5.94 30.55
N VAL A 444 -12.40 5.19 30.24
CA VAL A 444 -11.31 4.93 31.17
C VAL A 444 -10.01 5.50 30.60
N GLU A 445 -9.35 6.34 31.39
CA GLU A 445 -8.02 6.83 31.09
C GLU A 445 -7.00 5.86 31.67
N THR A 446 -6.28 5.13 30.83
CA THR A 446 -5.36 4.06 31.28
C THR A 446 -3.90 4.51 31.38
N TYR A 447 -3.57 5.63 30.73
CA TYR A 447 -2.24 6.23 30.75
C TYR A 447 -2.24 7.71 30.42
N ARG A 448 -1.13 8.37 30.72
CA ARG A 448 -0.79 9.73 30.29
C ARG A 448 0.51 9.71 29.49
N ALA A 449 0.53 10.42 28.37
CA ALA A 449 1.79 10.73 27.70
C ALA A 449 2.37 12.02 28.31
N VAL A 450 3.57 11.93 28.89
CA VAL A 450 4.27 13.06 29.51
C VAL A 450 5.63 13.28 28.85
N PRO A 451 6.23 14.49 28.88
CA PRO A 451 7.61 14.66 28.46
C PRO A 451 8.55 13.94 29.44
N PRO A 452 9.60 13.23 28.96
CA PRO A 452 10.66 12.73 29.83
C PRO A 452 11.31 13.84 30.65
N ALA A 453 11.73 13.55 31.89
CA ALA A 453 12.34 14.55 32.77
C ALA A 453 13.63 15.19 32.18
N ASP A 454 14.36 14.42 31.38
CA ASP A 454 15.58 14.81 30.68
C ASP A 454 15.34 15.27 29.23
N LEU A 455 14.09 15.62 28.86
CA LEU A 455 13.74 15.91 27.46
C LEU A 455 14.59 17.04 26.85
N ARG A 456 14.82 18.14 27.57
CA ARG A 456 15.61 19.29 27.09
C ARG A 456 17.07 18.90 26.77
N PRO A 457 17.85 18.36 27.71
CA PRO A 457 19.23 17.94 27.39
C PRO A 457 19.28 16.83 26.34
N ARG A 458 18.28 15.94 26.30
CA ARG A 458 18.16 14.89 25.28
C ARG A 458 17.96 15.46 23.87
N LEU A 459 17.04 16.41 23.69
CA LEU A 459 16.82 17.07 22.40
C LEU A 459 18.06 17.84 21.94
N ALA A 460 18.75 18.53 22.85
CA ALA A 460 19.99 19.24 22.54
C ALA A 460 21.07 18.30 21.96
N ALA A 461 21.17 17.06 22.47
CA ALA A 461 22.09 16.06 21.93
C ALA A 461 21.60 15.45 20.60
N CYS A 462 20.31 15.10 20.52
CA CYS A 462 19.76 14.38 19.37
C CYS A 462 19.56 15.24 18.12
N LEU A 463 19.42 16.57 18.25
CA LEU A 463 19.20 17.47 17.12
C LEU A 463 20.46 17.78 16.30
N ILE A 464 21.64 17.39 16.78
CA ILE A 464 22.91 17.69 16.12
C ILE A 464 23.00 16.97 14.78
N GLY A 465 22.97 17.75 13.70
CA GLY A 465 23.10 17.25 12.33
C GLY A 465 21.90 16.43 11.86
N VAL A 466 20.71 16.68 12.41
CA VAL A 466 19.46 16.03 11.95
C VAL A 466 18.97 16.67 10.66
N ASP A 467 18.65 15.83 9.67
CA ASP A 467 18.05 16.26 8.40
C ASP A 467 16.52 16.17 8.43
N VAL A 468 15.96 15.19 9.14
CA VAL A 468 14.52 14.93 9.21
C VAL A 468 14.07 14.62 10.63
N ILE A 469 13.01 15.27 11.10
CA ILE A 469 12.34 14.97 12.36
C ILE A 469 10.99 14.32 12.08
N THR A 470 10.74 13.15 12.66
CA THR A 470 9.45 12.45 12.51
C THR A 470 8.52 12.71 13.68
N PHE A 471 7.22 12.92 13.43
CA PHE A 471 6.17 13.02 14.44
C PHE A 471 5.04 12.04 14.18
N THR A 472 4.77 11.19 15.17
CA THR A 472 3.75 10.13 15.09
C THR A 472 2.47 10.46 15.87
N SER A 473 2.45 11.53 16.66
CA SER A 473 1.25 11.99 17.37
C SER A 473 1.30 13.49 17.65
N SER A 474 0.16 14.08 17.98
CA SER A 474 0.12 15.47 18.44
C SER A 474 0.83 15.70 19.78
N SER A 475 0.91 14.68 20.64
CA SER A 475 1.63 14.79 21.92
C SER A 475 3.14 14.89 21.71
N THR A 476 3.70 14.15 20.73
CA THR A 476 5.13 14.27 20.44
C THR A 476 5.49 15.66 19.91
N VAL A 477 4.63 16.24 19.07
CA VAL A 477 4.79 17.63 18.60
C VAL A 477 4.76 18.61 19.77
N ARG A 478 3.73 18.55 20.62
CA ARG A 478 3.56 19.47 21.76
C ARG A 478 4.75 19.45 22.72
N HIS A 479 5.22 18.26 23.10
CA HIS A 479 6.35 18.14 24.02
C HIS A 479 7.66 18.56 23.38
N PHE A 480 7.85 18.26 22.09
CA PHE A 480 9.01 18.73 21.34
C PHE A 480 9.08 20.27 21.32
N VAL A 481 8.00 20.94 20.88
CA VAL A 481 7.96 22.41 20.83
C VAL A 481 8.09 23.02 22.23
N GLY A 482 7.42 22.48 23.24
CA GLY A 482 7.50 23.00 24.60
C GLY A 482 8.87 22.84 25.28
N ALA A 483 9.69 21.89 24.82
CA ALA A 483 11.05 21.70 25.30
C ALA A 483 12.10 22.53 24.54
N MET A 484 11.77 22.99 23.34
CA MET A 484 12.68 23.76 22.49
C MET A 484 12.55 25.27 22.74
N PRO A 485 13.66 26.01 22.95
CA PRO A 485 13.61 27.47 23.09
C PRO A 485 13.30 28.18 21.76
N GLU A 486 13.71 27.59 20.64
CA GLU A 486 13.53 28.09 19.28
C GLU A 486 13.14 26.94 18.33
N PRO A 487 12.42 27.22 17.23
CA PRO A 487 12.08 26.19 16.25
C PRO A 487 13.34 25.60 15.58
N PRO A 488 13.27 24.37 15.03
CA PRO A 488 14.36 23.81 14.25
C PRO A 488 14.71 24.69 13.05
N SER A 489 15.97 24.67 12.63
CA SER A 489 16.42 25.36 11.42
C SER A 489 15.57 24.97 10.20
N ASP A 490 15.32 25.91 9.28
CA ASP A 490 14.57 25.68 8.03
C ASP A 490 15.14 24.56 7.13
N ARG A 491 16.40 24.16 7.37
CA ARG A 491 17.06 23.04 6.68
C ARG A 491 16.55 21.68 7.16
N VAL A 492 16.01 21.59 8.36
CA VAL A 492 15.49 20.35 8.94
C VAL A 492 14.07 20.13 8.45
N LYS A 493 13.83 19.00 7.77
CA LYS A 493 12.49 18.63 7.30
C LYS A 493 11.66 18.02 8.42
N ILE A 494 10.37 18.33 8.44
CA ILE A 494 9.40 17.80 9.41
C ILE A 494 8.49 16.80 8.70
N ALA A 495 8.50 15.54 9.17
CA ALA A 495 7.73 14.44 8.63
C ALA A 495 6.66 13.96 9.63
N CYS A 496 5.38 14.04 9.26
CA CYS A 496 4.27 13.63 10.13
C CYS A 496 3.61 12.34 9.62
N ILE A 497 3.26 11.43 10.52
CA ILE A 497 2.55 10.18 10.18
C ILE A 497 1.12 10.44 9.66
N GLY A 498 0.56 11.61 9.88
CA GLY A 498 -0.82 11.89 9.48
C GLY A 498 -1.25 13.34 9.67
N PRO A 499 -2.46 13.69 9.20
CA PRO A 499 -2.91 15.07 9.10
C PRO A 499 -3.12 15.74 10.46
N ILE A 500 -3.48 14.99 11.51
CA ILE A 500 -3.71 15.55 12.85
C ILE A 500 -2.40 16.02 13.49
N ALA A 501 -1.34 15.20 13.41
CA ALA A 501 -0.01 15.57 13.90
C ALA A 501 0.57 16.73 13.07
N ALA A 502 0.39 16.69 11.74
CA ALA A 502 0.78 17.78 10.85
C ALA A 502 0.08 19.10 11.20
N GLN A 503 -1.24 19.07 11.44
CA GLN A 503 -1.96 20.28 11.83
C GLN A 503 -1.47 20.81 13.18
N THR A 504 -1.25 19.93 14.16
CA THR A 504 -0.69 20.32 15.46
C THR A 504 0.68 20.98 15.31
N ALA A 505 1.53 20.48 14.40
CA ALA A 505 2.84 21.05 14.12
C ALA A 505 2.71 22.46 13.54
N ARG A 506 1.82 22.68 12.57
CA ARG A 506 1.56 24.00 11.99
C ARG A 506 1.01 24.99 13.01
N ASP A 507 0.04 24.56 13.82
CA ASP A 507 -0.58 25.40 14.85
C ASP A 507 0.45 25.88 15.90
N LEU A 508 1.51 25.09 16.11
CA LEU A 508 2.62 25.39 17.02
C LEU A 508 3.83 26.02 16.31
N GLY A 509 3.66 26.48 15.07
CA GLY A 509 4.68 27.25 14.35
C GLY A 509 5.76 26.43 13.64
N LEU A 510 5.60 25.10 13.52
CA LEU A 510 6.51 24.27 12.72
C LEU A 510 6.06 24.22 11.26
N ARG A 511 7.02 24.30 10.33
CA ARG A 511 6.79 23.93 8.92
C ARG A 511 6.56 22.43 8.83
N VAL A 512 5.65 21.97 7.96
CA VAL A 512 5.46 20.54 7.70
C VAL A 512 5.81 20.26 6.26
N ASP A 513 6.85 19.45 6.04
CA ASP A 513 7.40 19.15 4.72
C ASP A 513 6.86 17.84 4.13
N ILE A 514 6.66 16.85 5.00
CA ILE A 514 6.32 15.48 4.60
C ILE A 514 5.14 15.02 5.44
N ILE A 515 4.10 14.48 4.80
CA ILE A 515 2.98 13.84 5.49
C ILE A 515 2.79 12.46 4.88
N ALA A 516 2.80 11.44 5.73
CA ALA A 516 2.53 10.07 5.32
C ALA A 516 1.11 9.96 4.76
N GLN A 517 0.98 9.25 3.64
CA GLN A 517 -0.31 9.06 2.99
C GLN A 517 -1.08 7.87 3.56
N GLU A 518 -0.37 6.87 4.06
CA GLU A 518 -0.89 5.87 4.99
C GLU A 518 -0.43 6.23 6.40
N TYR A 519 -1.36 6.27 7.36
CA TYR A 519 -1.07 6.72 8.73
C TYR A 519 -0.42 5.61 9.56
N THR A 520 0.63 5.02 9.01
CA THR A 520 1.38 3.88 9.53
C THR A 520 2.87 4.18 9.50
N THR A 521 3.65 3.40 10.25
CA THR A 521 5.12 3.46 10.22
C THR A 521 5.66 3.30 8.81
N ARG A 522 5.14 2.32 8.04
CA ARG A 522 5.53 2.09 6.65
C ARG A 522 5.20 3.30 5.77
N GLY A 523 3.98 3.82 5.86
CA GLY A 523 3.56 4.99 5.08
C GLY A 523 4.43 6.23 5.33
N LEU A 524 4.92 6.40 6.56
CA LEU A 524 5.85 7.47 6.92
C LEU A 524 7.25 7.26 6.33
N VAL A 525 7.78 6.04 6.38
CA VAL A 525 9.06 5.68 5.76
C VAL A 525 9.01 5.92 4.24
N ASP A 526 7.96 5.43 3.59
CA ASP A 526 7.79 5.58 2.14
C ASP A 526 7.68 7.07 1.75
N ALA A 527 7.02 7.90 2.57
CA ALA A 527 6.92 9.33 2.34
C ALA A 527 8.27 10.04 2.45
N ILE A 528 9.13 9.60 3.38
CA ILE A 528 10.49 10.14 3.53
C ILE A 528 11.36 9.75 2.33
N VAL A 529 11.27 8.50 1.88
CA VAL A 529 11.97 8.03 0.66
C VAL A 529 11.58 8.86 -0.56
N ARG A 530 10.28 9.06 -0.79
CA ARG A 530 9.78 9.89 -1.89
C ARG A 530 10.29 11.33 -1.84
N SER A 531 10.51 11.88 -0.64
CA SER A 531 10.99 13.26 -0.48
C SER A 531 12.44 13.49 -0.92
N ARG A 532 13.18 12.41 -1.24
CA ARG A 532 14.59 12.44 -1.63
C ARG A 532 14.84 12.28 -3.13
N THR A 533 13.87 11.76 -3.88
CA THR A 533 13.99 11.63 -5.32
C THR A 533 13.84 13.02 -5.95
N PRO A 534 14.88 13.60 -6.57
CA PRO A 534 14.74 14.88 -7.27
C PRO A 534 13.73 14.69 -8.41
N ILE A 535 12.74 15.57 -8.48
CA ILE A 535 11.85 15.66 -9.63
C ILE A 535 12.60 16.51 -10.68
N PRO A 536 13.02 15.97 -11.83
CA PRO A 536 13.51 16.80 -12.92
C PRO A 536 12.38 17.74 -13.36
N ALA A 537 12.71 19.03 -13.48
CA ALA A 537 11.79 20.11 -13.86
C ALA A 537 11.14 19.88 -15.23
#